data_AF-A0A354WJ65-F1
#
_entry.id   AF-A0A354WJ65-F1
#
_cell.length_a   1.000
_cell.length_b   1.000
_cell.length_c   1.000
_cell.angle_alpha   90.00
_cell.angle_beta   90.00
_cell.angle_gamma   90.00
#
_symmetry.space_group_name_H-M   'P 1'
#
loop_
_entity.id
_entity.type
_entity.pdbx_description
1 polymer ?
#
loop_
_entity_poly.entity_id
_entity_poly.type
_entity_poly.pdbx_seq_one_letter_code
_entity_poly.pdbx_strand_id
1 'polypeptide(L)'
;MQLSKNNLQEKVDQVYDVIVIGGGAGGLSAGIYLQRYRLSSLIIDKGKARSFWMQELHNYLGLPPDTPGRVLLQRGKEHYASLDGDFLNGFVEEVVDEGETFAVKVKVGRQNSIDAVFRTKYLIAASGIIDHLPPLDDMRNVYDYAGYNLHVCMVCDGYEMIDKKCGFFAGSE
;
A
#
# COMPACT_ATOMS: atom_id res chain seq x y z
N MET A 1 -9.98 -13.66 2.43
CA MET A 1 -9.81 -14.38 1.13
C MET A 1 -8.99 -13.57 0.12
N GLN A 2 -8.19 -14.20 -0.74
CA GLN A 2 -7.57 -13.49 -1.88
C GLN A 2 -8.57 -13.39 -3.05
N LEU A 3 -9.05 -12.18 -3.34
CA LEU A 3 -9.96 -11.91 -4.44
C LEU A 3 -9.20 -11.69 -5.75
N SER A 4 -9.84 -12.09 -6.85
CA SER A 4 -9.35 -12.04 -8.22
C SER A 4 -10.53 -12.02 -9.19
N LYS A 5 -10.28 -11.73 -10.48
CA LYS A 5 -11.33 -11.70 -11.52
C LYS A 5 -12.27 -12.92 -11.52
N ASN A 6 -11.79 -14.08 -11.08
CA ASN A 6 -12.53 -15.33 -11.13
C ASN A 6 -13.51 -15.54 -9.96
N ASN A 7 -13.38 -14.80 -8.86
CA ASN A 7 -14.18 -15.00 -7.64
C ASN A 7 -14.75 -13.69 -7.04
N LEU A 8 -14.65 -12.56 -7.76
CA LEU A 8 -15.20 -11.28 -7.30
C LEU A 8 -16.70 -11.36 -7.02
N GLN A 9 -17.45 -12.11 -7.83
CA GLN A 9 -18.91 -12.17 -7.73
C GLN A 9 -19.38 -12.72 -6.38
N GLU A 10 -18.55 -13.50 -5.67
CA GLU A 10 -18.86 -14.00 -4.32
C GLU A 10 -18.93 -12.87 -3.27
N LYS A 11 -18.39 -11.69 -3.58
CA LYS A 11 -18.21 -10.57 -2.64
C LYS A 11 -18.76 -9.24 -3.10
N VAL A 12 -19.11 -9.07 -4.39
CA VAL A 12 -19.62 -7.80 -4.94
C VAL A 12 -20.98 -7.43 -4.33
N ASP A 13 -21.81 -8.41 -4.00
CA ASP A 13 -23.13 -8.17 -3.39
C ASP A 13 -23.06 -7.96 -1.86
N GLN A 14 -21.89 -8.14 -1.24
CA GLN A 14 -21.66 -7.90 0.18
C GLN A 14 -21.46 -6.40 0.45
N VAL A 15 -22.12 -5.88 1.48
CA VAL A 15 -21.77 -4.59 2.09
C VAL A 15 -20.74 -4.84 3.19
N TYR A 16 -19.50 -4.41 2.96
CA TYR A 16 -18.43 -4.50 3.95
C TYR A 16 -18.63 -3.49 5.08
N ASP A 17 -18.22 -3.83 6.30
CA ASP A 17 -18.17 -2.83 7.37
C ASP A 17 -17.15 -1.75 7.04
N VAL A 18 -15.96 -2.14 6.55
CA VAL A 18 -14.91 -1.19 6.15
C VAL A 18 -14.15 -1.65 4.90
N ILE A 19 -14.03 -0.76 3.90
CA ILE A 19 -13.04 -0.93 2.82
C ILE A 19 -11.81 -0.07 3.12
N VAL A 20 -10.64 -0.69 3.04
CA VAL A 20 -9.34 -0.03 3.19
C VAL A 20 -8.70 0.14 1.82
N ILE A 21 -8.51 1.40 1.40
CA ILE A 21 -7.89 1.75 0.13
C ILE A 21 -6.38 1.84 0.35
N GLY A 22 -5.62 0.85 -0.10
CA GLY A 22 -4.16 0.77 0.01
C GLY A 22 -3.68 -0.34 0.95
N GLY A 23 -2.85 -1.25 0.42
CA GLY A 23 -2.27 -2.39 1.17
C GLY A 23 -0.86 -2.11 1.69
N GLY A 24 -0.56 -0.86 2.05
CA GLY A 24 0.68 -0.44 2.69
C GLY A 24 0.69 -0.72 4.20
N ALA A 25 1.70 -0.22 4.92
CA ALA A 25 1.84 -0.44 6.37
C ALA A 25 0.58 -0.01 7.17
N GLY A 26 0.05 1.19 6.89
CA GLY A 26 -1.15 1.70 7.55
C GLY A 26 -2.40 0.88 7.25
N GLY A 27 -2.63 0.54 5.97
CA GLY A 27 -3.81 -0.23 5.59
C GLY A 27 -3.80 -1.67 6.10
N LEU A 28 -2.64 -2.32 6.11
CA LEU A 28 -2.48 -3.65 6.70
C LEU A 28 -2.69 -3.63 8.22
N SER A 29 -2.16 -2.62 8.91
CA SER A 29 -2.44 -2.40 10.33
C SER A 29 -3.94 -2.29 10.59
N ALA A 30 -4.63 -1.41 9.85
CA ALA A 30 -6.08 -1.23 9.97
C ALA A 30 -6.84 -2.54 9.73
N GLY A 31 -6.56 -3.25 8.62
CA GLY A 31 -7.23 -4.51 8.29
C GLY A 31 -7.05 -5.58 9.36
N ILE A 32 -5.84 -5.72 9.92
CA ILE A 32 -5.58 -6.66 11.02
C ILE A 32 -6.47 -6.32 12.22
N TYR A 33 -6.55 -5.06 12.63
CA TYR A 33 -7.42 -4.66 13.74
C TYR A 33 -8.91 -4.90 13.44
N LEU A 34 -9.36 -4.56 12.23
CA LEU A 34 -10.75 -4.76 11.80
C LEU A 34 -11.16 -6.24 11.87
N GLN A 35 -10.32 -7.15 11.39
CA GLN A 35 -10.59 -8.59 11.49
C GLN A 35 -10.58 -9.08 12.94
N ARG A 36 -9.69 -8.56 13.79
CA ARG A 36 -9.70 -8.87 15.23
C ARG A 36 -10.94 -8.37 15.95
N TYR A 37 -11.55 -7.30 15.45
CA TYR A 37 -12.86 -6.82 15.91
C TYR A 37 -14.05 -7.53 15.26
N ARG A 38 -13.80 -8.55 14.42
CA ARG A 38 -14.83 -9.29 13.68
C ARG A 38 -15.67 -8.40 12.75
N LEU A 39 -15.06 -7.34 12.23
CA LEU A 39 -15.64 -6.49 11.21
C LEU A 39 -15.22 -7.00 9.84
N SER A 40 -16.20 -7.15 8.94
CA SER A 40 -15.92 -7.52 7.57
C SER A 40 -15.12 -6.41 6.90
N SER A 41 -13.91 -6.74 6.43
CA SER A 41 -13.04 -5.78 5.77
C SER A 41 -12.45 -6.31 4.47
N LEU A 42 -12.24 -5.39 3.53
CA LEU A 42 -11.59 -5.60 2.25
C LEU A 42 -10.46 -4.58 2.09
N ILE A 43 -9.23 -5.06 1.91
CA ILE A 43 -8.09 -4.23 1.52
C ILE A 43 -7.93 -4.29 0.00
N ILE A 44 -7.84 -3.12 -0.64
CA ILE A 44 -7.64 -3.00 -2.09
C ILE A 44 -6.29 -2.34 -2.35
N ASP A 45 -5.40 -3.04 -3.03
CA ASP A 45 -4.00 -2.61 -3.23
C ASP A 45 -3.56 -2.73 -4.68
N LYS A 46 -2.95 -1.67 -5.22
CA LYS A 46 -2.39 -1.69 -6.59
C LYS A 46 -1.00 -2.34 -6.66
N GLY A 47 -0.40 -2.61 -5.50
CA GLY A 47 0.98 -3.07 -5.35
C GLY A 47 2.01 -1.98 -5.62
N LYS A 48 3.29 -2.29 -5.38
CA LYS A 48 4.43 -1.36 -5.54
C LYS A 48 4.19 0.00 -4.83
N ALA A 49 3.65 -0.04 -3.61
CA ALA A 49 3.52 1.13 -2.74
C ALA A 49 4.90 1.74 -2.42
N ARG A 50 4.99 2.98 -1.92
CA ARG A 50 6.26 3.59 -1.48
C ARG A 50 7.06 2.67 -0.54
N SER A 51 6.38 2.08 0.44
CA SER A 51 6.98 1.13 1.38
C SER A 51 7.52 -0.14 0.73
N PHE A 52 7.11 -0.50 -0.49
CA PHE A 52 7.70 -1.65 -1.20
C PHE A 52 9.15 -1.38 -1.62
N TRP A 53 9.48 -0.11 -1.93
CA TRP A 53 10.78 0.31 -2.44
C TRP A 53 11.81 0.63 -1.34
N MET A 54 11.38 0.67 -0.08
CA MET A 54 12.25 0.82 1.08
C MET A 54 13.11 -0.44 1.26
N GLN A 55 14.44 -0.26 1.21
CA GLN A 55 15.37 -1.38 1.32
C GLN A 55 15.68 -1.76 2.76
N GLU A 56 15.69 -0.78 3.66
CA GLU A 56 16.01 -0.94 5.08
C GLU A 56 15.03 -0.10 5.91
N LEU A 57 14.54 -0.66 7.03
CA LEU A 57 13.58 -0.02 7.93
C LEU A 57 14.26 0.24 9.27
N HIS A 58 15.08 1.30 9.31
CA HIS A 58 16.00 1.55 10.41
C HIS A 58 15.34 1.75 11.79
N ASN A 59 14.12 2.30 11.82
CA ASN A 59 13.55 2.94 13.01
C ASN A 59 12.21 2.35 13.46
N TYR A 60 11.91 1.09 13.11
CA TYR A 60 10.68 0.42 13.56
C TYR A 60 10.94 -0.60 14.66
N LEU A 61 10.44 -0.32 15.87
CA LEU A 61 10.62 -1.17 17.04
C LEU A 61 10.12 -2.61 16.78
N GLY A 62 10.94 -3.59 17.16
CA GLY A 62 10.63 -5.02 17.03
C GLY A 62 10.99 -5.63 15.68
N LEU A 63 11.56 -4.86 14.75
CA LEU A 63 12.13 -5.37 13.51
C LEU A 63 13.64 -5.09 13.45
N PRO A 64 14.42 -6.00 12.83
CA PRO A 64 15.80 -5.69 12.44
C PRO A 64 15.84 -4.45 11.53
N PRO A 65 16.82 -3.54 11.70
CA PRO A 65 16.88 -2.28 10.95
C PRO A 65 17.11 -2.48 9.45
N ASP A 66 17.68 -3.61 9.04
CA ASP A 66 17.91 -4.01 7.65
C ASP A 66 16.67 -4.66 7.00
N THR A 67 15.52 -4.69 7.68
CA THR A 67 14.29 -5.30 7.15
C THR A 67 13.79 -4.52 5.93
N PRO A 68 13.70 -5.15 4.74
CA PRO A 68 13.14 -4.48 3.58
C PRO A 68 11.63 -4.31 3.71
N GLY A 69 11.12 -3.19 3.22
CA GLY A 69 9.69 -2.90 3.31
C GLY A 69 8.80 -3.92 2.60
N ARG A 70 9.29 -4.57 1.53
CA ARG A 70 8.60 -5.72 0.90
C ARG A 70 8.35 -6.88 1.88
N VAL A 71 9.26 -7.13 2.83
CA VAL A 71 9.12 -8.18 3.86
C VAL A 71 8.08 -7.76 4.89
N LEU A 72 8.09 -6.50 5.34
CA LEU A 72 7.05 -5.95 6.21
C LEU A 72 5.66 -6.11 5.60
N LEU A 73 5.49 -5.72 4.33
CA LEU A 73 4.22 -5.81 3.62
C LEU A 73 3.77 -7.26 3.43
N GLN A 74 4.70 -8.17 3.10
CA GLN A 74 4.39 -9.58 2.97
C GLN A 74 3.87 -10.17 4.30
N ARG A 75 4.59 -9.96 5.40
CA ARG A 75 4.19 -10.45 6.73
C ARG A 75 2.84 -9.87 7.17
N GLY A 76 2.60 -8.58 6.89
CA GLY A 76 1.31 -7.95 7.17
C GLY A 76 0.16 -8.56 6.36
N LYS A 77 0.38 -8.84 5.06
CA LYS A 77 -0.60 -9.52 4.20
C LYS A 77 -0.90 -10.94 4.70
N GLU A 78 0.13 -11.69 5.10
CA GLU A 78 0.00 -13.04 5.66
C GLU A 78 -0.79 -13.03 6.98
N HIS A 79 -0.51 -12.09 7.89
CA HIS A 79 -1.26 -11.96 9.14
C HIS A 79 -2.73 -11.57 8.89
N TYR A 80 -2.99 -10.60 8.02
CA TYR A 80 -4.36 -10.23 7.65
C TYR A 80 -5.13 -11.41 7.03
N ALA A 81 -4.48 -12.17 6.15
CA ALA A 81 -5.07 -13.37 5.56
C ALA A 81 -5.32 -14.49 6.58
N SER A 82 -4.46 -14.66 7.59
CA SER A 82 -4.66 -15.63 8.68
C SER A 82 -5.85 -15.30 9.59
N LEU A 83 -6.37 -14.09 9.50
CA LEU A 83 -7.56 -13.61 10.20
C LEU A 83 -8.76 -13.51 9.24
N ASP A 84 -8.74 -14.29 8.15
CA ASP A 84 -9.78 -14.36 7.12
C ASP A 84 -10.07 -13.07 6.34
N GLY A 85 -9.16 -12.09 6.41
CA GLY A 85 -9.30 -10.81 5.73
C GLY A 85 -9.36 -10.90 4.21
N ASP A 86 -10.28 -10.15 3.59
CA ASP A 86 -10.40 -10.09 2.13
C ASP A 86 -9.40 -9.10 1.53
N PHE A 87 -8.65 -9.54 0.53
CA PHE A 87 -7.61 -8.74 -0.13
C PHE A 87 -7.79 -8.79 -1.65
N LEU A 88 -7.79 -7.64 -2.30
CA LEU A 88 -7.92 -7.52 -3.75
C LEU A 88 -6.73 -6.75 -4.33
N ASN A 89 -6.05 -7.38 -5.30
CA ASN A 89 -5.11 -6.66 -6.14
C ASN A 89 -5.88 -5.87 -7.19
N GLY A 90 -5.97 -4.55 -7.02
CA GLY A 90 -6.78 -3.67 -7.84
C GLY A 90 -6.41 -2.20 -7.66
N PHE A 91 -6.86 -1.36 -8.58
CA PHE A 91 -6.69 0.08 -8.49
C PHE A 91 -8.05 0.71 -8.22
N VAL A 92 -8.19 1.40 -7.09
CA VAL A 92 -9.41 2.17 -6.80
C VAL A 92 -9.41 3.42 -7.68
N GLU A 93 -10.45 3.55 -8.51
CA GLU A 93 -10.59 4.67 -9.45
C GLU A 93 -11.46 5.78 -8.88
N GLU A 94 -12.51 5.42 -8.14
CA GLU A 94 -13.53 6.34 -7.69
C GLU A 94 -14.20 5.85 -6.41
N VAL A 95 -14.64 6.80 -5.59
CA VAL A 95 -15.50 6.57 -4.43
C VAL A 95 -16.69 7.51 -4.55
N VAL A 96 -17.89 6.96 -4.45
CA VAL A 96 -19.16 7.70 -4.44
C VAL A 96 -19.85 7.48 -3.10
N ASP A 97 -20.27 8.58 -2.47
CA ASP A 97 -21.12 8.55 -1.28
C ASP A 97 -22.59 8.30 -1.72
N GLU A 98 -23.17 7.18 -1.28
CA GLU A 98 -24.56 6.79 -1.54
C GLU A 98 -25.47 7.08 -0.31
N GLY A 99 -24.98 7.83 0.69
CA GLY A 99 -25.69 8.17 1.93
C GLY A 99 -25.34 7.22 3.07
N GLU A 100 -25.99 6.07 3.16
CA GLU A 100 -25.75 5.06 4.21
C GLU A 100 -24.49 4.21 3.94
N THR A 101 -24.01 4.20 2.70
CA THR A 101 -22.83 3.44 2.26
C THR A 101 -22.03 4.22 1.23
N PHE A 102 -20.80 3.79 1.00
CA PHE A 102 -19.96 4.21 -0.12
C PHE A 102 -19.90 3.13 -1.18
N ALA A 103 -19.98 3.52 -2.45
CA ALA A 103 -19.64 2.70 -3.60
C ALA A 103 -18.19 2.96 -4.02
N VAL A 104 -17.37 1.91 -4.06
CA VAL A 104 -15.95 1.97 -4.41
C VAL A 104 -15.74 1.29 -5.76
N LYS A 105 -15.43 2.07 -6.79
CA LYS A 105 -15.12 1.56 -8.13
C LYS A 105 -13.65 1.13 -8.19
N VAL A 106 -13.43 -0.10 -8.65
CA VAL A 106 -12.12 -0.74 -8.67
C VAL A 106 -11.86 -1.34 -10.04
N LYS A 107 -10.71 -0.99 -10.61
CA LYS A 107 -10.15 -1.63 -11.80
C LYS A 107 -9.32 -2.85 -11.39
N VAL A 108 -9.74 -4.03 -11.83
CA VAL A 108 -9.09 -5.31 -11.49
C VAL A 108 -8.32 -5.87 -12.69
N GLY A 109 -7.03 -6.13 -12.49
CA GLY A 109 -6.10 -6.63 -13.50
C GLY A 109 -5.45 -5.53 -14.36
N ARG A 110 -4.18 -5.73 -14.72
CA ARG A 110 -3.39 -4.74 -15.49
C ARG A 110 -3.70 -4.76 -16.98
N GLN A 111 -3.88 -5.94 -17.57
CA GLN A 111 -4.37 -6.14 -18.93
C GLN A 111 -5.78 -6.74 -18.91
N ASN A 112 -6.58 -6.42 -19.93
CA ASN A 112 -7.99 -6.84 -20.05
C ASN A 112 -8.76 -6.59 -18.75
N SER A 113 -8.62 -5.38 -18.20
CA SER A 113 -9.17 -5.02 -16.90
C SER A 113 -10.68 -5.15 -16.89
N ILE A 114 -11.22 -5.51 -15.74
CA ILE A 114 -12.67 -5.44 -15.47
C ILE A 114 -12.91 -4.42 -14.37
N ASP A 115 -14.07 -3.78 -14.42
CA ASP A 115 -14.53 -2.87 -13.39
C ASP A 115 -15.41 -3.66 -12.41
N ALA A 116 -15.18 -3.44 -11.12
CA ALA A 116 -16.01 -3.95 -10.04
C ALA A 116 -16.40 -2.79 -9.13
N VAL A 117 -17.59 -2.87 -8.54
CA VAL A 117 -18.06 -1.90 -7.54
C VAL A 117 -18.32 -2.66 -6.26
N PHE A 118 -17.67 -2.24 -5.17
CA PHE A 118 -17.91 -2.77 -3.84
C PHE A 118 -18.62 -1.74 -2.98
N ARG A 119 -19.40 -2.19 -2.00
CA ARG A 119 -20.10 -1.31 -1.06
C ARG A 119 -19.56 -1.44 0.35
N THR A 120 -19.53 -0.33 1.08
CA THR A 120 -19.09 -0.33 2.47
C THR A 120 -19.74 0.77 3.31
N LYS A 121 -19.84 0.57 4.63
CA LYS A 121 -20.30 1.60 5.57
C LYS A 121 -19.23 2.65 5.87
N TYR A 122 -17.95 2.24 5.93
CA TYR A 122 -16.84 3.13 6.26
C TYR A 122 -15.66 2.92 5.30
N LEU A 123 -14.88 3.98 5.13
CA LEU A 123 -13.68 3.97 4.32
C LEU A 123 -12.45 4.35 5.13
N ILE A 124 -11.33 3.68 4.84
CA ILE A 124 -10.01 4.09 5.29
C ILE A 124 -9.16 4.40 4.06
N ALA A 125 -8.82 5.68 3.88
CA ALA A 125 -7.89 6.12 2.84
C ALA A 125 -6.44 5.92 3.31
N ALA A 126 -5.80 4.84 2.86
CA ALA A 126 -4.44 4.43 3.23
C ALA A 126 -3.54 4.20 1.99
N SER A 127 -3.82 4.89 0.88
CA SER A 127 -3.12 4.73 -0.39
C SER A 127 -1.71 5.32 -0.39
N GLY A 128 -1.44 6.23 0.55
CA GLY A 128 -0.14 6.87 0.71
C GLY A 128 0.23 7.77 -0.47
N ILE A 129 1.54 7.91 -0.69
CA ILE A 129 2.14 8.73 -1.75
C ILE A 129 3.24 7.94 -2.46
N ILE A 130 3.87 8.54 -3.47
CA ILE A 130 5.14 8.10 -4.05
C ILE A 130 6.01 9.32 -4.31
N ASP A 131 7.32 9.23 -4.02
CA ASP A 131 8.24 10.35 -4.21
C ASP A 131 8.57 10.51 -5.70
N HIS A 132 8.74 11.78 -6.12
CA HIS A 132 9.32 12.07 -7.42
C HIS A 132 10.82 11.80 -7.40
N LEU A 133 11.30 11.08 -8.42
CA LEU A 133 12.73 10.80 -8.60
C LEU A 133 13.28 11.64 -9.76
N PRO A 134 14.59 11.96 -9.77
CA PRO A 134 15.21 12.69 -10.87
C PRO A 134 14.99 11.96 -12.20
N PRO A 135 14.44 12.62 -13.24
CA PRO A 135 14.21 11.98 -14.52
C PRO A 135 15.53 11.84 -15.29
N LEU A 136 15.86 10.63 -15.70
CA LEU A 136 16.94 10.30 -16.63
C LEU A 136 16.39 9.41 -17.76
N ASP A 137 17.02 9.46 -18.93
CA ASP A 137 16.66 8.59 -20.06
C ASP A 137 16.75 7.11 -19.66
N ASP A 138 17.81 6.74 -18.92
CA ASP A 138 17.93 5.46 -18.27
C ASP A 138 17.54 5.55 -16.79
N MET A 139 16.25 5.39 -16.50
CA MET A 139 15.76 5.34 -15.13
C MET A 139 16.32 4.16 -14.32
N ARG A 140 16.86 3.11 -14.96
CA ARG A 140 17.49 2.02 -14.21
C ARG A 140 18.66 2.53 -13.38
N ASN A 141 19.43 3.46 -13.93
CA ASN A 141 20.52 4.11 -13.22
C ASN A 141 20.04 4.79 -11.93
N VAL A 142 18.87 5.45 -11.92
CA VAL A 142 18.30 6.04 -10.71
C VAL A 142 17.86 4.95 -9.73
N TYR A 143 17.17 3.91 -10.21
CA TYR A 143 16.64 2.83 -9.39
C TYR A 143 17.70 1.95 -8.73
N ASP A 144 18.90 1.89 -9.30
CA ASP A 144 20.02 1.14 -8.71
C ASP A 144 20.50 1.77 -7.38
N TYR A 145 20.21 3.06 -7.13
CA TYR A 145 20.63 3.77 -5.92
C TYR A 145 19.46 4.28 -5.05
N ALA A 146 18.28 4.54 -5.65
CA ALA A 146 17.12 5.06 -4.95
C ALA A 146 16.64 4.11 -3.83
N GLY A 147 16.55 4.62 -2.61
CA GLY A 147 16.21 3.82 -1.43
C GLY A 147 17.35 2.99 -0.85
N TYR A 148 18.56 3.06 -1.44
CA TYR A 148 19.81 2.57 -0.86
C TYR A 148 20.59 3.74 -0.26
N ASN A 149 21.41 4.42 -1.06
CA ASN A 149 22.20 5.60 -0.65
C ASN A 149 21.77 6.89 -1.36
N LEU A 150 20.75 6.81 -2.23
CA LEU A 150 19.99 7.96 -2.71
C LEU A 150 18.66 7.98 -1.95
N HIS A 151 18.64 8.72 -0.85
CA HIS A 151 17.54 8.74 0.11
C HIS A 151 16.43 9.73 -0.30
N VAL A 152 15.22 9.48 0.20
CA VAL A 152 14.03 10.31 -0.08
C VAL A 152 13.35 10.82 1.20
N CYS A 153 13.94 10.55 2.38
CA CYS A 153 13.33 10.88 3.66
C CYS A 153 14.42 11.18 4.71
N MET A 154 14.54 12.44 5.13
CA MET A 154 15.55 12.86 6.12
C MET A 154 15.40 12.18 7.48
N VAL A 155 14.18 11.93 7.93
CA VAL A 155 13.92 11.26 9.23
C VAL A 155 14.26 9.77 9.17
N CYS A 156 14.22 9.19 7.97
CA CYS A 156 14.44 7.77 7.77
C CYS A 156 15.94 7.45 7.74
N ASP A 157 16.72 8.24 7.01
CA ASP A 157 18.11 7.92 6.64
C ASP A 157 19.14 8.98 7.09
N GLY A 158 18.71 10.02 7.81
CA GLY A 158 19.60 11.13 8.20
C GLY A 158 20.77 10.69 9.08
N TYR A 159 20.62 9.58 9.82
CA TYR A 159 21.70 9.01 10.63
C TYR A 159 22.80 8.39 9.75
N GLU A 160 22.42 7.66 8.71
CA GLU A 160 23.32 7.02 7.75
C GLU A 160 24.15 8.05 6.95
N MET A 161 23.64 9.28 6.84
CA MET A 161 24.28 10.41 6.14
C MET A 161 25.31 11.19 6.98
N ILE A 162 25.44 10.92 8.28
CA ILE A 162 26.36 11.67 9.17
C ILE A 162 27.82 11.56 8.68
N ASP A 163 28.51 12.70 8.65
CA ASP A 163 29.90 12.85 8.21
C ASP A 163 30.18 12.31 6.79
N LYS A 164 29.16 12.25 5.93
CA LYS A 164 29.28 11.92 4.51
C LYS A 164 29.23 13.17 3.63
N LYS A 165 29.78 13.06 2.42
CA LYS A 165 29.53 14.04 1.35
C LYS A 165 28.15 13.78 0.78
N CYS A 166 27.25 14.76 0.89
CA CYS A 166 25.87 14.63 0.44
C CYS A 166 25.57 15.60 -0.71
N GLY A 167 24.78 15.13 -1.68
CA GLY A 167 24.12 15.98 -2.66
C GLY A 167 22.66 16.17 -2.27
N PHE A 168 22.12 17.36 -2.46
CA PHE A 168 20.69 17.66 -2.26
C PHE A 168 20.03 17.98 -3.59
N PHE A 169 19.02 17.21 -3.97
CA PHE A 169 18.24 17.43 -5.19
C PHE A 169 16.94 18.15 -4.82
N ALA A 170 16.87 19.45 -5.09
CA ALA A 170 15.66 20.25 -4.88
C ALA A 170 14.82 20.31 -6.16
N GLY A 171 13.51 20.05 -6.05
CA GLY A 171 12.57 20.15 -7.18
C GLY A 171 11.99 21.55 -7.39
N SER A 172 12.08 22.41 -6.38
CA SER A 172 11.71 23.82 -6.40
C SER A 172 12.49 24.55 -5.31
N GLU A 173 12.66 25.86 -5.46
CA GLU A 173 13.12 26.74 -4.37
C GLU A 173 12.04 26.93 -3.29
#